data_AF-A0A1Y3ART0-F1
#
_entry.id   AF-A0A1Y3ART0-F1
#
_cell.length_a   1.000
_cell.length_b   1.000
_cell.length_c   1.000
_cell.angle_alpha   90.00
_cell.angle_beta   90.00
_cell.angle_gamma   90.00
#
_symmetry.space_group_name_H-M   'P 1'
#
loop_
_entity.id
_entity.type
_entity.pdbx_description
1 polymer ?
#
loop_
_entity_poly.entity_id
_entity_poly.type
_entity_poly.pdbx_seq_one_letter_code
_entity_poly.pdbx_strand_id
1 'polypeptide(L)'
;LPHSVHLSVPGIDLLEGEGYPEKPILCSAFGNPTPRYYWTFEPFVPSTGFYSHDEKHSHNQTIVAIGPQLTLDKSMAQNRQGKTLENSIDQSEKVSSSSNSGQSSHNQLAGRFHATRTLSGNYTCVASNQHGSSFATLTINVFLI
;
A
#
# COMPACT_ATOMS: atom_id res chain seq x y z
N LEU A 1 -17.58 13.53 5.15
CA LEU A 1 -16.63 12.43 4.86
C LEU A 1 -15.81 12.78 3.62
N PRO A 2 -14.63 12.17 3.40
CA PRO A 2 -13.81 12.44 2.22
C PRO A 2 -14.53 12.04 0.92
N HIS A 3 -14.32 12.78 -0.17
CA HIS A 3 -14.98 12.55 -1.46
C HIS A 3 -13.99 12.75 -2.62
N SER A 4 -14.36 12.22 -3.79
CA SER A 4 -13.54 12.26 -5.00
C SER A 4 -12.15 11.64 -4.80
N VAL A 5 -12.09 10.44 -4.20
CA VAL A 5 -10.83 9.70 -4.03
C VAL A 5 -10.31 9.31 -5.41
N HIS A 6 -9.10 9.75 -5.74
CA HIS A 6 -8.50 9.58 -7.06
C HIS A 6 -7.08 9.03 -6.94
N LEU A 7 -6.74 8.13 -7.86
CA LEU A 7 -5.44 7.49 -7.96
C LEU A 7 -4.69 8.00 -9.19
N SER A 8 -3.38 8.22 -9.07
CA SER A 8 -2.56 8.69 -10.19
C SER A 8 -2.47 7.70 -11.34
N VAL A 9 -2.74 6.42 -11.09
CA VAL A 9 -2.84 5.37 -12.09
C VAL A 9 -4.08 4.51 -11.82
N PRO A 10 -4.81 4.08 -12.86
CA PRO A 10 -6.01 3.25 -12.70
C PRO A 10 -5.70 1.76 -12.47
N GLY A 11 -4.51 1.31 -12.85
CA GLY A 11 -4.05 -0.08 -12.77
C GLY A 11 -2.62 -0.22 -13.29
N ILE A 12 -1.99 -1.36 -13.00
CA ILE A 12 -0.61 -1.65 -13.38
C ILE A 12 -0.54 -3.09 -13.88
N ASP A 13 -0.04 -3.26 -15.10
CA ASP A 13 0.27 -4.56 -15.68
C ASP A 13 1.79 -4.66 -15.86
N LEU A 14 2.40 -5.71 -15.32
CA LEU A 14 3.84 -5.96 -15.37
C LEU A 14 4.12 -7.41 -15.76
N LEU A 15 5.26 -7.66 -16.37
CA LEU A 15 5.82 -9.00 -16.51
C LEU A 15 6.65 -9.36 -15.26
N GLU A 16 6.74 -10.65 -14.93
CA GLU A 16 7.58 -11.13 -13.84
C GLU A 16 9.06 -10.75 -14.08
N GLY A 17 9.65 -10.00 -13.16
CA GLY A 17 11.00 -9.44 -13.28
C GLY A 17 11.06 -8.05 -13.92
N GLU A 18 9.94 -7.52 -14.44
CA GLU A 18 9.88 -6.16 -14.98
C GLU A 18 10.05 -5.11 -13.87
N GLY A 19 10.69 -3.99 -14.19
CA GLY A 19 10.81 -2.86 -13.29
C GLY A 19 9.64 -1.89 -13.47
N TYR A 20 9.13 -1.36 -12.36
CA TYR A 20 8.21 -0.23 -12.36
C TYR A 20 9.00 1.09 -12.24
N PRO A 21 8.55 2.21 -12.83
CA PRO A 21 9.20 3.50 -12.65
C PRO A 21 9.33 3.85 -11.15
N GLU A 22 10.40 4.55 -10.76
CA GLU A 22 10.60 5.02 -9.38
C GLU A 22 9.69 6.21 -9.01
N LYS A 23 8.43 6.17 -9.47
CA LYS A 23 7.42 7.17 -9.15
C LYS A 23 6.39 6.55 -8.20
N PRO A 24 6.06 7.23 -7.09
CA PRO A 24 5.02 6.76 -6.19
C PRO A 24 3.65 6.86 -6.86
N ILE A 25 2.79 5.91 -6.56
CA ILE A 25 1.37 5.98 -6.88
C ILE A 25 0.72 6.91 -5.87
N LEU A 26 0.07 7.98 -6.35
CA LEU A 26 -0.54 8.99 -5.51
C LEU A 26 -2.03 8.71 -5.32
N CYS A 27 -2.50 8.92 -4.11
CA CYS A 27 -3.90 8.96 -3.74
C CYS A 27 -4.25 10.35 -3.21
N SER A 28 -5.32 10.93 -3.74
CA SER A 28 -5.84 12.23 -3.32
C SER A 28 -7.33 12.16 -3.07
N ALA A 29 -7.82 12.95 -2.12
CA ALA A 29 -9.23 13.10 -1.82
C ALA A 29 -9.49 14.50 -1.28
N PHE A 30 -10.70 14.99 -1.47
CA PHE A 30 -11.16 16.23 -0.84
C PHE A 30 -11.96 15.91 0.41
N GLY A 31 -11.86 16.74 1.43
CA GLY A 31 -12.60 16.57 2.67
C GLY A 31 -12.24 17.63 3.69
N ASN A 32 -13.24 18.00 4.51
CA ASN A 32 -13.04 18.85 5.68
C ASN A 32 -13.57 18.10 6.91
N PRO A 33 -12.74 17.84 7.95
CA PRO A 33 -11.30 18.06 8.01
C PRO A 33 -10.51 17.33 6.93
N THR A 34 -9.30 17.79 6.63
CA THR A 34 -8.39 17.18 5.65
C THR A 34 -8.22 15.68 5.95
N PRO A 35 -8.39 14.80 4.95
CA PRO A 35 -8.32 13.35 5.17
C PRO A 35 -6.89 12.87 5.47
N ARG A 36 -6.82 11.81 6.27
CA ARG A 36 -5.64 10.96 6.44
C ARG A 36 -5.73 9.75 5.50
N TYR A 37 -4.58 9.20 5.13
CA TYR A 37 -4.48 8.16 4.12
C TYR A 37 -3.72 6.94 4.65
N TYR A 38 -4.16 5.76 4.23
CA TYR A 38 -3.40 4.52 4.33
C TYR A 38 -3.75 3.60 3.16
N TRP A 39 -2.88 2.64 2.89
CA TRP A 39 -3.05 1.69 1.81
C TRP A 39 -3.16 0.27 2.35
N THR A 40 -4.11 -0.48 1.83
CA THR A 40 -4.27 -1.91 2.11
C THR A 40 -3.99 -2.75 0.88
N PHE A 41 -3.55 -3.99 1.11
CA PHE A 41 -3.31 -4.99 0.08
C PHE A 41 -4.15 -6.24 0.32
N GLU A 42 -4.75 -6.71 -0.76
CA GLU A 42 -5.45 -7.99 -0.86
C GLU A 42 -4.84 -8.80 -2.01
N PRO A 43 -4.17 -9.93 -1.73
CA PRO A 43 -3.52 -10.72 -2.77
C PRO A 43 -4.55 -11.37 -3.70
N PHE A 44 -4.22 -11.48 -4.99
CA PHE A 44 -5.00 -12.28 -5.92
C PHE A 44 -4.74 -13.77 -5.65
N VAL A 45 -5.52 -14.37 -4.77
CA VAL A 45 -5.52 -15.83 -4.55
C VAL A 45 -6.49 -16.47 -5.54
N PRO A 46 -6.05 -17.40 -6.42
CA PRO A 46 -6.98 -18.16 -7.23
C PRO A 46 -7.85 -19.00 -6.30
N SER A 47 -9.15 -18.70 -6.28
CA SER A 47 -10.16 -19.38 -5.49
C SER A 47 -10.14 -20.87 -5.81
N THR A 48 -9.47 -21.67 -4.99
CA THR A 48 -9.72 -23.11 -4.94
C THR A 48 -11.11 -23.26 -4.32
N GLY A 49 -12.07 -23.59 -5.18
CA GLY A 49 -13.47 -23.27 -4.97
C GLY A 49 -14.09 -23.84 -3.70
N PHE A 50 -14.71 -22.96 -2.91
CA PHE A 50 -15.97 -23.22 -2.22
C PHE A 50 -16.74 -21.88 -2.16
N TYR A 51 -17.87 -21.81 -2.87
CA TYR A 51 -18.79 -20.67 -2.79
C TYR A 51 -19.32 -20.58 -1.36
N SER A 52 -18.96 -19.52 -0.64
CA SER A 52 -19.71 -19.05 0.52
C SER A 52 -20.00 -17.58 0.28
N HIS A 53 -21.22 -17.31 -0.15
CA HIS A 53 -21.78 -15.98 -0.32
C HIS A 53 -22.10 -15.44 1.07
N ASP A 54 -21.08 -15.02 1.81
CA ASP A 54 -21.24 -14.25 3.04
C ASP A 54 -20.54 -12.91 2.81
N GLU A 55 -21.36 -11.88 2.57
CA GLU A 55 -21.01 -10.45 2.54
C GLU A 55 -20.57 -10.01 3.94
N LYS A 56 -19.44 -10.52 4.38
CA LYS A 56 -18.74 -10.08 5.58
C LYS A 56 -17.30 -9.84 5.18
N HIS A 57 -17.01 -8.61 4.73
CA HIS A 57 -15.67 -8.07 4.50
C HIS A 57 -14.83 -8.18 5.79
N SER A 58 -14.34 -9.39 6.08
CA SER A 58 -13.66 -9.73 7.32
C SER A 58 -12.14 -9.76 7.10
N HIS A 59 -11.51 -8.61 7.40
CA HIS A 59 -10.38 -8.51 8.34
C HIS A 59 -9.03 -9.20 8.03
N ASN A 60 -8.65 -9.42 6.77
CA ASN A 60 -7.25 -9.78 6.43
C ASN A 60 -6.58 -8.82 5.42
N GLN A 61 -7.07 -7.58 5.34
CA GLN A 61 -6.41 -6.54 4.54
C GLN A 61 -5.17 -6.04 5.28
N THR A 62 -3.99 -6.30 4.70
CA THR A 62 -2.71 -5.89 5.30
C THR A 62 -2.43 -4.43 4.96
N ILE A 63 -2.12 -3.59 5.95
CA ILE A 63 -1.67 -2.21 5.71
C ILE A 63 -0.26 -2.27 5.12
N VAL A 64 -0.09 -1.74 3.92
CA VAL A 64 1.18 -1.76 3.17
C VAL A 64 1.86 -0.40 3.09
N ALA A 65 1.12 0.71 3.29
CA ALA A 65 1.69 2.05 3.38
C ALA A 65 0.82 3.01 4.20
N ILE A 66 1.45 4.01 4.81
CA ILE A 66 0.78 5.12 5.50
C ILE A 66 1.06 6.41 4.72
N GLY A 67 0.02 7.22 4.51
CA GLY A 67 0.10 8.46 3.74
C GLY A 67 -0.43 8.34 2.31
N PRO A 68 -0.38 9.45 1.54
CA PRO A 68 -1.02 9.54 0.22
C PRO A 68 -0.22 8.85 -0.89
N GLN A 69 0.91 8.20 -0.58
CA GLN A 69 1.83 7.65 -1.55
C GLN A 69 2.03 6.15 -1.32
N LEU A 70 2.00 5.37 -2.39
CA LEU A 70 2.37 3.96 -2.42
C LEU A 70 3.59 3.80 -3.34
N THR A 71 4.71 3.37 -2.77
CA THR A 71 5.97 3.19 -3.50
C THR A 71 6.23 1.70 -3.68
N LEU A 72 6.26 1.23 -4.93
CA LEU A 72 6.65 -0.15 -5.27
C LEU A 72 8.16 -0.35 -5.05
N ASP A 73 8.53 -0.92 -3.91
CA ASP A 73 9.93 -1.19 -3.55
C ASP A 73 10.20 -2.68 -3.26
N LYS A 74 11.48 -3.01 -3.03
CA LYS A 74 11.91 -4.38 -2.74
C LYS A 74 11.29 -4.97 -1.47
N SER A 75 10.99 -4.12 -0.48
CA SER A 75 10.43 -4.58 0.78
C SER A 75 9.03 -5.15 0.55
N MET A 76 8.25 -4.56 -0.35
CA MET A 76 6.93 -5.09 -0.71
C MET A 76 6.98 -6.40 -1.50
N ALA A 77 8.02 -6.62 -2.32
CA ALA A 77 8.22 -7.90 -2.99
C ALA A 77 8.58 -9.04 -2.01
N GLN A 78 9.11 -8.71 -0.83
CA GLN A 78 9.66 -9.66 0.15
C GLN A 78 8.79 -9.85 1.40
N ASN A 79 7.84 -8.95 1.69
CA ASN A 79 7.09 -8.95 2.94
C ASN A 79 5.95 -10.00 2.95
N ARG A 80 6.33 -11.28 3.09
CA ARG A 80 5.41 -12.41 3.34
C ARG A 80 5.09 -12.65 4.82
N GLN A 81 5.69 -11.89 5.74
CA GLN A 81 5.47 -12.05 7.17
C GLN A 81 4.89 -10.76 7.70
N GLY A 82 3.56 -10.75 7.87
CA GLY A 82 2.76 -9.61 8.33
C GLY A 82 3.40 -8.92 9.54
N LYS A 83 4.22 -7.92 9.26
CA LYS A 83 4.57 -6.90 10.24
C LYS A 83 3.46 -5.88 10.12
N THR A 84 2.39 -6.12 10.88
CA THR A 84 1.33 -5.15 11.05
C THR A 84 1.98 -3.82 11.40
N LEU A 85 1.78 -2.79 10.58
CA LEU A 85 2.04 -1.40 10.99
C LEU A 85 0.97 -0.99 12.03
N GLU A 86 0.89 -1.74 13.12
CA GLU A 86 0.17 -1.41 14.34
C GLU A 86 1.14 -0.57 15.17
N ASN A 87 1.22 0.71 14.86
CA ASN A 87 1.52 1.81 15.77
C ASN A 87 1.83 3.06 14.95
N SER A 88 0.78 3.80 14.58
CA SER A 88 0.77 5.27 14.47
C SER A 88 -0.49 5.71 13.73
N ILE A 89 -1.65 5.58 14.37
CA ILE A 89 -2.82 6.40 14.02
C ILE A 89 -3.18 7.21 15.25
N ASP A 90 -2.25 8.01 15.77
CA ASP A 90 -2.62 9.21 16.49
C ASP A 90 -1.48 10.24 16.62
N GLN A 91 -1.88 11.51 16.60
CA GLN A 91 -1.12 12.74 16.89
C GLN A 91 -0.20 13.34 15.80
N SER A 92 -0.63 14.53 15.37
CA SER A 92 0.19 15.53 14.68
C SER A 92 1.00 16.34 15.71
N GLU A 93 2.25 16.67 15.36
CA GLU A 93 3.13 17.74 15.91
C GLU A 93 3.72 17.63 17.34
N LYS A 94 5.01 17.25 17.47
CA LYS A 94 6.08 18.12 18.05
C LYS A 94 7.50 17.54 17.92
N VAL A 95 8.42 18.45 17.62
CA VAL A 95 9.90 18.40 17.52
C VAL A 95 10.60 17.61 18.63
N SER A 96 11.63 16.80 18.28
CA SER A 96 12.96 16.80 18.94
C SER A 96 13.99 15.90 18.23
N SER A 97 15.11 16.52 17.89
CA SER A 97 16.42 15.94 17.60
C SER A 97 16.85 14.89 18.62
N SER A 98 17.34 13.74 18.15
CA SER A 98 18.21 12.85 18.93
C SER A 98 19.13 12.11 17.97
N SER A 99 20.37 12.59 17.92
CA SER A 99 21.53 11.90 17.39
C SER A 99 21.66 10.54 18.07
N ASN A 100 21.69 9.46 17.29
CA ASN A 100 22.39 8.25 17.69
C ASN A 100 23.18 7.74 16.47
N SER A 101 24.44 8.14 16.45
CA SER A 101 25.50 7.48 15.72
C SER A 101 25.62 6.04 16.20
N GLY A 102 25.15 5.10 15.37
CA GLY A 102 25.37 3.67 15.52
C GLY A 102 25.51 3.09 14.12
N GLN A 103 26.76 2.81 13.73
CA GLN A 103 27.16 2.31 12.42
C GLN A 103 26.44 1.00 12.08
N SER A 104 25.84 0.94 10.89
CA SER A 104 25.88 -0.27 10.08
C SER A 104 25.87 0.14 8.61
N SER A 105 27.10 0.21 8.08
CA SER A 105 27.38 0.41 6.66
C SER A 105 26.94 -0.83 5.88
N HIS A 106 25.64 -1.02 5.69
CA HIS A 106 25.18 -1.81 4.56
C HIS A 106 25.15 -0.87 3.36
N ASN A 107 26.18 -0.96 2.53
CA ASN A 107 26.09 -0.62 1.11
C ASN A 107 25.00 -1.52 0.51
N GLN A 108 23.75 -1.18 0.76
CA GLN A 108 22.62 -1.84 0.15
C GLN A 108 22.62 -1.28 -1.27
N LEU A 109 23.20 -2.05 -2.21
CA LEU A 109 23.00 -1.79 -3.62
C LEU A 109 21.51 -1.48 -3.80
N ALA A 110 21.23 -0.25 -4.21
CA ALA A 110 19.93 0.22 -4.64
C ALA A 110 19.53 -0.59 -5.88
N GLY A 111 19.22 -1.86 -5.65
CA GLY A 111 18.78 -2.74 -6.71
C GLY A 111 17.43 -2.24 -7.14
N ARG A 112 17.24 -2.24 -8.45
CA ARG A 112 15.99 -1.88 -9.07
C ARG A 112 14.86 -2.74 -8.51
N PHE A 113 13.66 -2.18 -8.36
CA PHE A 113 12.46 -2.96 -8.11
C PHE A 113 12.26 -3.95 -9.27
N HIS A 114 11.87 -5.18 -8.94
CA HIS A 114 11.49 -6.21 -9.90
C HIS A 114 10.17 -6.83 -9.47
N ALA A 115 9.21 -6.84 -10.38
CA ALA A 115 7.88 -7.37 -10.14
C ALA A 115 7.93 -8.88 -9.87
N THR A 116 7.27 -9.32 -8.82
CA THR A 116 7.07 -10.75 -8.53
C THR A 116 5.57 -11.03 -8.50
N ARG A 117 5.16 -12.26 -8.80
CA ARG A 117 3.71 -12.57 -8.86
C ARG A 117 2.96 -12.38 -7.56
N THR A 118 3.68 -12.44 -6.43
CA THR A 118 3.11 -12.20 -5.11
C THR A 118 2.64 -10.77 -4.92
N LEU A 119 3.06 -9.83 -5.76
CA LEU A 119 2.55 -8.46 -5.80
C LEU A 119 1.22 -8.34 -6.55
N SER A 120 0.77 -9.39 -7.24
CA SER A 120 -0.52 -9.35 -7.93
C SER A 120 -1.64 -9.28 -6.91
N GLY A 121 -2.51 -8.29 -7.05
CA GLY A 121 -3.61 -8.08 -6.12
C GLY A 121 -4.21 -6.68 -6.18
N ASN A 122 -5.11 -6.44 -5.25
CA ASN A 122 -5.82 -5.18 -5.12
C ASN A 122 -5.16 -4.32 -4.05
N TYR A 123 -4.76 -3.12 -4.45
CA TYR A 123 -4.22 -2.10 -3.58
C TYR A 123 -5.26 -1.01 -3.39
N THR A 124 -5.75 -0.86 -2.16
CA THR A 124 -6.83 0.07 -1.85
C THR A 124 -6.30 1.22 -1.02
N CYS A 125 -6.38 2.44 -1.55
CA CYS A 125 -6.18 3.64 -0.77
C CYS A 125 -7.45 3.95 0.02
N VAL A 126 -7.31 4.17 1.32
CA VAL A 126 -8.40 4.65 2.18
C VAL A 126 -8.09 6.07 2.63
N ALA A 127 -8.98 7.00 2.27
CA ALA A 127 -9.00 8.35 2.77
C ALA A 127 -10.04 8.46 3.89
N SER A 128 -9.63 8.89 5.08
CA SER A 128 -10.48 8.94 6.28
C SER A 128 -10.41 10.29 7.00
N ASN A 129 -11.53 10.74 7.54
CA ASN A 129 -11.59 11.84 8.51
C ASN A 129 -12.65 11.55 9.58
N GLN A 130 -12.85 12.46 10.53
CA GLN A 130 -13.79 12.29 11.63
C GLN A 130 -15.26 12.04 11.20
N HIS A 131 -15.60 12.32 9.94
CA HIS A 131 -16.95 12.13 9.41
C HIS A 131 -17.11 10.81 8.63
N GLY A 132 -16.04 10.05 8.42
CA GLY A 132 -16.07 8.77 7.71
C GLY A 132 -14.89 8.55 6.77
N SER A 133 -15.00 7.53 5.92
CA SER A 133 -13.96 7.13 4.99
C SER A 133 -14.51 6.88 3.58
N SER A 134 -13.67 7.14 2.59
CA SER A 134 -13.87 6.76 1.19
C SER A 134 -12.61 6.11 0.65
N PHE A 135 -12.73 5.30 -0.39
CA PHE A 135 -11.60 4.53 -0.90
C PHE A 135 -11.58 4.47 -2.43
N ALA A 136 -10.40 4.17 -2.96
CA ALA A 136 -10.19 3.84 -4.37
C ALA A 136 -9.20 2.68 -4.47
N THR A 137 -9.46 1.76 -5.38
CA THR A 137 -8.69 0.54 -5.55
C THR A 137 -8.05 0.52 -6.92
N LEU A 138 -6.77 0.14 -6.98
CA LEU A 138 -6.08 -0.21 -8.22
C LEU A 138 -5.70 -1.69 -8.17
N THR A 139 -5.74 -2.34 -9.32
CA THR A 139 -5.27 -3.72 -9.47
C THR A 139 -3.87 -3.71 -10.06
N ILE A 140 -2.95 -4.44 -9.44
CA ILE A 140 -1.64 -4.76 -10.01
C ILE A 140 -1.69 -6.21 -10.49
N ASN A 141 -1.40 -6.44 -11.76
CA ASN A 141 -1.25 -7.77 -12.34
C ASN A 141 0.22 -8.00 -12.71
N VAL A 142 0.76 -9.14 -12.31
CA VAL A 142 2.11 -9.58 -12.72
C VAL A 142 2.00 -10.89 -13.47
N PHE A 143 2.31 -10.87 -14.76
CA PHE A 143 2.16 -12.00 -15.66
C PHE A 143 3.45 -12.82 -15.80
N LEU A 144 3.29 -14.14 -15.89
CA LEU A 144 3.71 -14.88 -17.08
C LEU A 144 4.79 -14.30 -18.00
N ILE A 145 6.07 -14.68 -17.91
CA ILE A 145 6.92 -14.69 -19.12
C ILE A 145 6.85 -16.08 -19.76
#